data_AF-A0A6J7MHW0-F1
#
_entry.id   AF-A0A6J7MHW0-F1
#
_cell.length_a   1.000
_cell.length_b   1.000
_cell.length_c   1.000
_cell.angle_alpha   90.00
_cell.angle_beta   90.00
_cell.angle_gamma   90.00
#
_symmetry.space_group_name_H-M   'P 1'
#
loop_
_entity.id
_entity.type
_entity.pdbx_description
1 polymer ?
#
loop_
_entity_poly.entity_id
_entity_poly.type
_entity_poly.pdbx_seq_one_letter_code
_entity_poly.pdbx_strand_id
1 'polypeptide(L)' 'MLNYQSTSYHDAAGVRELVGARPAPEFAVWLEQTGIFVDGRLAEGSANGPESLQAFAESVKELGR' A
#
# COMPACT_ATOMS: atom_id res chain seq x y z
N MET A 1 -0.50 -11.51 24.31
CA MET A 1 -0.69 -11.63 22.85
C MET A 1 -1.99 -10.90 22.49
N LEU A 2 -1.90 -9.66 22.01
CA LEU A 2 -3.07 -8.97 21.46
C LEU A 2 -3.39 -9.58 20.10
N ASN A 3 -4.64 -10.02 19.91
CA ASN A 3 -5.33 -10.29 18.65
C ASN A 3 -4.44 -10.31 17.40
N TYR A 4 -3.83 -11.46 17.11
CA TYR A 4 -2.95 -11.67 15.94
C TYR A 4 -3.67 -11.50 14.59
N GLN A 5 -5.00 -11.46 14.61
CA GLN A 5 -5.85 -11.19 13.47
C GLN A 5 -6.54 -9.84 13.72
N SER A 6 -6.03 -8.81 13.06
CA SER A 6 -6.63 -7.48 12.98
C SER A 6 -7.27 -7.31 11.60
N THR A 7 -7.88 -6.15 11.32
CA THR A 7 -8.24 -5.76 9.95
C THR A 7 -7.03 -5.89 9.03
N SER A 8 -7.19 -6.66 7.95
CA SER A 8 -6.10 -6.91 7.03
C SER A 8 -5.81 -5.67 6.18
N TYR A 9 -4.60 -5.59 5.63
CA TYR A 9 -4.22 -4.56 4.66
C TYR A 9 -5.18 -4.51 3.45
N HIS A 10 -5.72 -5.67 3.05
CA HIS A 10 -6.71 -5.78 1.98
C HIS A 10 -8.04 -5.10 2.37
N ASP A 11 -8.48 -5.25 3.63
CA ASP A 11 -9.73 -4.68 4.12
C ASP A 11 -9.65 -3.15 4.12
N ALA A 12 -8.52 -2.60 4.56
CA ALA A 12 -8.31 -1.16 4.59
C ALA A 12 -8.26 -0.54 3.18
N ALA A 13 -7.77 -1.26 2.18
CA ALA A 13 -7.81 -0.82 0.79
C ALA A 13 -9.21 -0.92 0.19
N GLY A 14 -9.89 -2.07 0.40
CA GLY A 14 -11.23 -2.31 -0.11
C GLY A 14 -12.27 -1.33 0.45
N VAL A 15 -12.18 -0.99 1.74
CA VAL A 15 -13.05 0.02 2.35
C VAL A 15 -12.84 1.39 1.71
N ARG A 16 -11.58 1.81 1.46
CA ARG A 16 -11.29 3.09 0.82
C ARG A 16 -11.90 3.19 -0.58
N GLU A 17 -11.79 2.13 -1.36
CA GLU A 17 -12.40 2.07 -2.69
C GLU A 17 -13.94 2.13 -2.60
N LEU A 18 -14.54 1.34 -1.70
CA LEU A 18 -15.98 1.27 -1.54
C LEU A 18 -16.61 2.62 -1.16
N VAL A 19 -15.94 3.39 -0.30
CA VAL A 19 -16.46 4.68 0.19
C VAL A 19 -15.89 5.88 -0.55
N GLY A 20 -15.03 5.66 -1.56
CA GLY A 20 -14.35 6.73 -2.30
C GLY A 20 -13.37 7.55 -1.46
N ALA A 21 -12.87 6.99 -0.35
CA ALA A 21 -11.89 7.65 0.51
C ALA A 21 -10.48 7.53 -0.08
N ARG A 22 -9.67 8.57 0.13
CA ARG A 22 -8.25 8.58 -0.26
C ARG A 22 -7.34 8.48 0.96
N PRO A 23 -6.12 7.98 0.79
CA PRO A 23 -5.09 8.10 1.82
C PRO A 23 -4.77 9.58 2.11
N ALA A 24 -4.15 9.87 3.26
CA ALA A 24 -3.68 11.21 3.56
C ALA A 24 -2.74 11.72 2.45
N PRO A 25 -2.72 13.02 2.10
CA PRO A 25 -2.00 13.52 0.93
C PRO A 25 -0.51 13.16 0.90
N GLU A 26 0.19 13.28 2.02
CA GLU A 26 1.61 12.95 2.16
C GLU A 26 1.86 11.45 1.95
N PHE A 27 0.93 10.62 2.46
CA PHE A 27 1.00 9.19 2.30
C PHE A 27 0.63 8.75 0.87
N ALA A 28 -0.30 9.43 0.22
CA ALA A 28 -0.63 9.19 -1.19
C ALA A 28 0.56 9.48 -2.11
N VAL A 29 1.29 10.59 -1.88
CA VAL A 29 2.53 10.90 -2.62
C VAL A 29 3.56 9.79 -2.46
N TRP A 30 3.76 9.31 -1.22
CA TRP A 30 4.65 8.20 -0.95
C TRP A 30 4.20 6.90 -1.66
N LEU A 31 2.90 6.58 -1.63
CA LEU A 31 2.37 5.39 -2.29
C LEU A 31 2.62 5.39 -3.81
N GLU A 32 2.50 6.55 -4.47
CA GLU A 32 2.81 6.71 -5.91
C GLU A 32 4.32 6.59 -6.18
N GLN A 33 5.15 7.25 -5.38
CA GLN A 33 6.62 7.20 -5.52
C GLN A 33 7.17 5.78 -5.38
N THR A 34 6.53 4.98 -4.52
CA THR A 34 6.95 3.61 -4.23
C THR A 34 6.33 2.56 -5.15
N GLY A 35 5.50 2.97 -6.11
CA GLY A 35 4.83 2.09 -7.07
C GLY A 35 3.78 1.18 -6.44
N ILE A 36 3.38 1.43 -5.19
CA ILE A 36 2.28 0.72 -4.53
C ILE A 36 0.94 1.21 -5.08
N PHE A 37 0.86 2.50 -5.39
CA PHE A 37 -0.24 3.09 -6.14
C PHE A 37 0.21 3.51 -7.54
N VAL A 38 -0.73 3.45 -8.48
CA VAL A 38 -0.65 4.06 -9.81
C VAL A 38 -1.98 4.77 -10.06
N ASP A 39 -1.92 6.06 -10.36
CA ASP A 39 -3.09 6.90 -10.65
C ASP A 39 -4.15 6.88 -9.52
N GLY A 40 -3.70 6.87 -8.27
CA GLY A 40 -4.56 6.89 -7.09
C GLY A 40 -5.20 5.55 -6.76
N ARG A 41 -4.79 4.46 -7.42
CA ARG A 41 -5.29 3.10 -7.21
C ARG A 41 -4.15 2.17 -6.84
N LEU A 42 -4.46 1.10 -6.10
CA LEU A 42 -3.47 0.04 -5.85
C LEU A 42 -2.97 -0.53 -7.17
N ALA A 43 -1.64 -0.62 -7.30
CA ALA A 43 -1.00 -1.21 -8.47
C ALA A 43 -1.32 -2.71 -8.60
N GLU A 44 -1.51 -3.18 -9.83
CA GLU A 44 -1.65 -4.61 -10.10
C GLU A 44 -0.39 -5.36 -9.62
N GLY A 45 -0.57 -6.43 -8.85
CA GLY A 45 0.55 -7.21 -8.29
C GLY A 45 1.08 -6.71 -6.94
N SER A 46 0.76 -5.48 -6.51
CA SER A 46 1.14 -4.94 -5.20
C SER A 46 0.64 -5.80 -4.02
N ALA A 47 -0.42 -6.58 -4.23
CA ALA A 47 -1.04 -7.42 -3.21
C ALA A 47 -0.72 -8.92 -3.34
N ASN A 48 0.03 -9.36 -4.36
CA ASN A 48 0.15 -10.77 -4.71
C ASN A 48 1.61 -11.24 -4.82
N GLY A 49 2.00 -12.19 -3.96
CA GLY A 49 3.24 -12.96 -4.12
C GLY A 49 4.53 -12.23 -3.72
N PRO A 50 5.69 -12.89 -3.87
CA PRO A 50 7.00 -12.38 -3.43
C PRO A 50 7.43 -11.08 -4.12
N GLU A 51 6.84 -10.74 -5.27
CA GLU A 51 7.10 -9.47 -5.98
C GLU A 51 6.67 -8.24 -5.17
N SER A 52 5.54 -8.33 -4.45
CA SER A 52 5.09 -7.27 -3.55
C SER A 52 6.09 -6.96 -2.42
N LEU A 53 6.80 -7.97 -1.91
CA LEU A 53 7.83 -7.80 -0.89
C LEU A 53 9.10 -7.16 -1.47
N GLN A 54 9.46 -7.49 -2.72
CA GLN A 54 10.57 -6.84 -3.41
C GLN A 54 10.27 -5.37 -3.70
N ALA A 55 9.08 -5.06 -4.21
CA ALA A 55 8.64 -3.69 -4.43
C ALA A 55 8.68 -2.87 -3.13
N PHE A 56 8.16 -3.43 -2.03
CA PHE A 56 8.24 -2.80 -0.72
C PHE A 56 9.71 -2.62 -0.25
N ALA A 57 10.55 -3.64 -0.38
CA ALA A 57 11.94 -3.57 0.07
C ALA A 57 12.76 -2.52 -0.69
N GLU A 58 12.57 -2.38 -2.01
CA GLU A 58 13.22 -1.34 -2.80
C GLU A 58 12.71 0.05 -2.41
N SER A 59 11.41 0.20 -2.18
CA SER A 59 10.82 1.47 -1.73
C SER A 59 11.41 2.00 -0.42
N VAL A 60 11.71 1.09 0.52
CA VAL A 60 12.32 1.45 1.81
C VAL A 60 13.78 1.87 1.65
N LYS A 61 14.50 1.30 0.67
CA LYS A 61 15.88 1.72 0.36
C LYS A 61 15.93 3.10 -0.27
N GLU A 62 14.97 3.45 -1.11
CA GLU A 62 14.88 4.77 -1.73
C GLU A 62 14.53 5.86 -0.71
N LEU A 63 13.71 5.56 0.29
CA LEU A 63 13.34 6.50 1.35
C LEU A 63 14.48 6.84 2.32
N GLY A 64 15.50 5.98 2.38
CA GLY A 64 16.65 6.15 3.26
C GLY A 64 17.83 6.93 2.66
N ARG A 65 17.71 7.42 1.42
CA ARG A 65 18.70 8.28 0.74
C ARG A 65 18.27 9.73 0.75
#